data_AF-A0A060SRA1-F1
#
_entry.id   AF-A0A060SRA1-F1
#
_cell.length_a   1.000
_cell.length_b   1.000
_cell.length_c   1.000
_cell.angle_alpha   90.00
_cell.angle_beta   90.00
_cell.angle_gamma   90.00
#
_symmetry.space_group_name_H-M   'P 1'
#
loop_
_entity.id
_entity.type
_entity.pdbx_description
1 polymer ?
#
loop_
_entity_poly.entity_id
_entity_poly.type
_entity_poly.pdbx_seq_one_letter_code
_entity_poly.pdbx_strand_id
1 'polypeptide(L)'
;MTISKTINITGVQGKLGAAVDLTFAFIPSNADFDKVVPIAWKVLTLKDGDFVSYDWTDLIGGCRAIINGNTGEVSPREYCAIPIGRSSDLTKDTSKRPPVYNFSSPASIGGTQARVMNRTKGQVDIGAGFVTNQGQANEAFNPVLVCPQVPDVSSAYVDYDAHLYIWASLDYTESEMLDDSVLSTTSLWDGDLAKLTGKQISIKVSRDKGVVVVDGPKIGGVAQAESFLPTDDAAAQGDGSAALTYKAELAFATPSLVYVGVKAIVEGLLPKGYSFKATTKGYDTDAELEVVLPPNVCCNQAELDLIGAIDASKSIFGKAYIKAHSGAILLATDKGLQTWTDVNPASQQWFGVNPGDHGDGAIEGVAKKGAPAEVANGNGNAAKETYEDDKAGAPADDIVEGGDKFRSIRRGGRRAVGNPAA
;
A
#
# COMPACT_ATOMS: atom_id res chain seq x y z
N MET A 1 17.01 -8.90 9.91
CA MET A 1 18.04 -7.84 9.84
C MET A 1 17.27 -6.54 9.67
N THR A 2 17.48 -5.55 10.54
CA THR A 2 16.77 -4.26 10.46
C THR A 2 17.23 -3.51 9.21
N ILE A 3 16.28 -3.09 8.37
CA ILE A 3 16.51 -2.21 7.24
C ILE A 3 16.62 -0.78 7.77
N SER A 4 17.65 -0.05 7.35
CA SER A 4 17.82 1.37 7.63
C SER A 4 18.21 2.09 6.35
N LYS A 5 17.55 3.23 6.12
CA LYS A 5 17.70 4.06 4.92
C LYS A 5 17.79 5.53 5.29
N THR A 6 18.50 6.28 4.48
CA THR A 6 18.56 7.74 4.55
C THR A 6 17.87 8.30 3.32
N ILE A 7 16.84 9.11 3.55
CA ILE A 7 16.04 9.79 2.53
C ILE A 7 16.64 11.18 2.35
N ASN A 8 17.14 11.45 1.15
CA ASN A 8 17.78 12.71 0.78
C ASN A 8 16.86 13.51 -0.13
N ILE A 9 16.44 14.69 0.31
CA ILE A 9 15.62 15.62 -0.45
C ILE A 9 16.51 16.76 -0.95
N THR A 10 16.49 17.03 -2.25
CA THR A 10 17.33 18.07 -2.85
C THR A 10 16.50 19.00 -3.73
N GLY A 11 16.57 20.31 -3.47
CA GLY A 11 16.10 21.32 -4.41
C GLY A 11 17.14 21.50 -5.51
N VAL A 12 16.83 21.08 -6.74
CA VAL A 12 17.83 21.08 -7.82
C VAL A 12 18.22 22.51 -8.17
N GLN A 13 19.49 22.84 -7.90
CA GLN A 13 20.04 24.18 -8.12
C GLN A 13 19.82 24.66 -9.57
N GLY A 14 19.34 25.88 -9.70
CA GLY A 14 19.01 26.52 -10.97
C GLY A 14 17.75 25.97 -11.64
N LYS A 15 17.06 24.99 -11.03
CA LYS A 15 15.83 24.39 -11.58
C LYS A 15 14.62 24.51 -10.67
N LEU A 16 14.80 24.77 -9.37
CA LEU A 16 13.65 24.96 -8.48
C LEU A 16 13.14 26.40 -8.56
N GLY A 17 14.07 27.37 -8.60
CA GLY A 17 13.83 28.80 -8.84
C GLY A 17 13.13 29.55 -7.71
N ALA A 18 12.01 29.04 -7.21
CA ALA A 18 11.25 29.57 -6.08
C ALA A 18 11.06 28.49 -5.01
N ALA A 19 10.98 28.92 -3.75
CA ALA A 19 10.76 28.00 -2.63
C ALA A 19 9.46 27.19 -2.81
N VAL A 20 9.46 25.95 -2.32
CA VAL A 20 8.30 25.07 -2.32
C VAL A 20 8.10 24.46 -0.94
N ASP A 21 6.87 24.51 -0.44
CA ASP A 21 6.49 23.81 0.79
C ASP A 21 6.12 22.38 0.44
N LEU A 22 6.73 21.43 1.14
CA LEU A 22 6.54 19.99 0.93
C LEU A 22 6.00 19.34 2.19
N THR A 23 5.04 18.43 2.01
CA THR A 23 4.46 17.61 3.07
C THR A 23 4.73 16.15 2.77
N PHE A 24 5.22 15.44 3.78
CA PHE A 24 5.60 14.03 3.73
C PHE A 24 4.73 13.26 4.71
N ALA A 25 4.15 12.14 4.27
CA ALA A 25 3.39 11.26 5.17
C ALA A 25 3.43 9.80 4.74
N PHE A 26 3.20 8.91 5.70
CA PHE A 26 2.99 7.49 5.44
C PHE A 26 1.49 7.21 5.48
N ILE A 27 0.93 6.71 4.38
CA ILE A 27 -0.49 6.39 4.31
C ILE A 27 -0.64 4.89 4.07
N PRO A 28 -1.30 4.15 4.98
CA PRO A 28 -1.64 2.76 4.77
C PRO A 28 -2.56 2.59 3.55
N SER A 29 -2.35 1.54 2.78
CA SER A 29 -3.10 1.26 1.54
C SER A 29 -4.62 1.14 1.79
N ASN A 30 -5.01 0.77 3.01
CA ASN A 30 -6.40 0.61 3.46
C ASN A 30 -6.71 1.51 4.66
N ALA A 31 -6.10 2.71 4.73
CA ALA A 31 -6.29 3.63 5.85
C ALA A 31 -7.77 4.01 6.02
N ASP A 32 -8.33 3.65 7.18
CA ASP A 32 -9.62 4.14 7.65
C ASP A 32 -9.33 5.35 8.56
N PHE A 33 -9.45 6.57 8.02
CA PHE A 33 -9.13 7.82 8.72
C PHE A 33 -10.00 8.05 9.97
N ASP A 34 -11.09 7.28 10.17
CA ASP A 34 -11.86 7.32 11.40
C ASP A 34 -11.23 6.49 12.53
N LYS A 35 -10.32 5.56 12.21
CA LYS A 35 -9.70 4.63 13.15
C LYS A 35 -8.18 4.75 13.25
N VAL A 36 -7.54 5.05 12.13
CA VAL A 36 -6.09 5.17 11.99
C VAL A 36 -5.82 6.40 11.14
N VAL A 37 -5.34 7.45 11.79
CA VAL A 37 -5.13 8.76 11.17
C VAL A 37 -3.65 8.93 10.82
N PRO A 38 -3.29 9.08 9.54
CA PRO A 38 -1.93 9.46 9.14
C PRO A 38 -1.54 10.84 9.66
N ILE A 39 -0.24 11.06 9.84
CA ILE A 39 0.33 12.30 10.33
C ILE A 39 1.23 12.90 9.25
N ALA A 40 1.25 14.24 9.13
CA ALA A 40 2.23 14.99 8.37
C ALA A 40 3.63 14.82 9.00
N TRP A 41 4.28 13.69 8.72
CA TRP A 41 5.53 13.26 9.34
C TRP A 41 6.65 14.31 9.21
N LYS A 42 6.81 14.89 8.02
CA LYS A 42 7.70 16.03 7.80
C LYS A 42 7.02 17.10 6.97
N VAL A 43 7.26 18.36 7.36
CA VAL A 43 6.84 19.54 6.59
C VAL A 43 8.03 20.48 6.50
N LEU A 44 8.40 20.87 5.29
CA LEU A 44 9.56 21.73 5.07
C LEU A 44 9.36 22.68 3.90
N THR A 45 9.98 23.86 3.99
CA THR A 45 10.15 24.77 2.86
C THR A 45 11.51 24.53 2.21
N LEU A 46 11.50 24.01 0.98
CA LEU A 46 12.72 23.70 0.22
C LEU A 46 13.06 24.86 -0.72
N LYS A 47 14.31 25.35 -0.67
CA LYS A 47 14.83 26.38 -1.57
C LYS A 47 15.79 25.80 -2.61
N ASP A 48 16.14 26.62 -3.59
CA ASP A 48 17.02 26.24 -4.69
C ASP A 48 18.43 25.90 -4.15
N GLY A 49 18.91 24.69 -4.43
CA GLY A 49 20.18 24.18 -3.91
C GLY A 49 20.11 23.61 -2.48
N ASP A 50 18.95 23.66 -1.81
CA ASP A 50 18.83 23.09 -0.46
C ASP A 50 18.95 21.56 -0.50
N PHE A 51 19.50 21.02 0.58
CA PHE A 51 19.63 19.59 0.82
C PHE A 51 19.18 19.27 2.25
N VAL A 52 18.26 18.32 2.38
CA VAL A 52 17.76 17.84 3.67
C VAL A 52 17.78 16.31 3.69
N SER A 53 18.06 15.73 4.86
CA SER A 53 18.21 14.29 5.04
C SER A 53 17.40 13.80 6.24
N TYR A 54 16.71 12.67 6.07
CA TYR A 54 15.93 12.01 7.12
C TYR A 54 16.25 10.52 7.18
N ASP A 55 16.38 9.98 8.38
CA ASP A 55 16.58 8.55 8.56
C ASP A 55 15.25 7.82 8.73
N TRP A 56 15.18 6.63 8.15
CA TRP A 56 14.06 5.70 8.26
C TRP A 56 14.57 4.29 8.58
N THR A 57 13.78 3.53 9.34
CA THR A 57 14.04 2.13 9.67
C THR A 57 12.77 1.31 9.58
N ASP A 58 12.91 0.00 9.35
CA ASP A 58 11.79 -0.96 9.47
C ASP A 58 11.53 -1.41 10.92
N LEU A 59 12.20 -0.77 11.90
CA LEU A 59 12.00 -1.05 13.31
C LEU A 59 10.75 -0.33 13.81
N ILE A 60 9.61 -1.02 13.68
CA ILE A 60 8.30 -0.51 14.09
C ILE A 60 8.20 -0.42 15.62
N GLY A 61 7.44 0.57 16.09
CA GLY A 61 7.08 0.70 17.49
C GLY A 61 5.71 1.35 17.71
N GLY A 62 5.25 1.26 18.94
CA GLY A 62 4.07 1.97 19.43
C GLY A 62 4.47 3.00 20.47
N CYS A 63 3.71 4.10 20.55
CA CYS A 63 3.85 5.11 21.60
C CYS A 63 2.51 5.49 22.21
N ARG A 64 2.55 6.08 23.41
CA ARG A 64 1.44 6.89 23.87
C ARG A 64 1.49 8.22 23.12
N ALA A 65 0.46 8.48 22.32
CA ALA A 65 0.31 9.73 21.60
C ALA A 65 -0.38 10.78 22.47
N ILE A 66 0.00 12.05 22.29
CA ILE A 66 -0.72 13.20 22.84
C ILE A 66 -1.12 14.09 21.70
N ILE A 67 -2.42 14.21 21.48
CA ILE A 67 -3.00 15.03 20.41
C ILE A 67 -3.34 16.40 20.99
N ASN A 68 -2.82 17.46 20.38
CA ASN A 68 -3.21 18.82 20.71
C ASN A 68 -4.61 19.11 20.14
N GLY A 69 -5.60 19.31 21.00
CA GLY A 69 -6.98 19.53 20.58
C GLY A 69 -7.23 20.79 19.74
N ASN A 70 -6.28 21.74 19.69
CA ASN A 70 -6.40 22.95 18.89
C ASN A 70 -5.73 22.83 17.51
N THR A 71 -4.57 22.19 17.45
CA THR A 71 -3.73 22.12 16.23
C THR A 71 -3.77 20.76 15.56
N GLY A 72 -4.31 19.72 16.20
CA GLY A 72 -4.23 18.35 15.69
C GLY A 72 -2.82 17.76 15.73
N GLU A 73 -1.83 18.46 16.30
CA GLU A 73 -0.45 17.99 16.36
C GLU A 73 -0.29 16.83 17.35
N VAL A 74 0.45 15.81 16.92
CA VAL A 74 0.70 14.58 17.67
C VAL A 74 2.11 14.61 18.25
N SER A 75 2.22 14.49 19.57
CA SER A 75 3.52 14.35 20.25
C SER A 75 3.68 12.94 20.84
N PRO A 76 4.77 12.22 20.53
CA PRO A 76 5.04 10.93 21.15
C PRO A 76 5.53 11.12 22.59
N ARG A 77 5.14 10.22 23.48
CA ARG A 77 5.63 10.18 24.87
C ARG A 77 6.41 8.90 25.12
N GLU A 78 5.90 8.04 26.00
CA GLU A 78 6.48 6.73 26.22
C GLU A 78 6.30 5.91 24.95
N TYR A 79 7.33 5.18 24.54
CA TYR A 79 7.29 4.33 23.36
C TYR A 79 8.04 3.02 23.58
N CYS A 80 7.77 2.05 22.73
CA CYS A 80 8.43 0.76 22.72
C CYS A 80 8.56 0.28 21.28
N ALA A 81 9.74 -0.27 20.92
CA ALA A 81 9.88 -1.02 19.68
C ALA A 81 9.09 -2.33 19.79
N ILE A 82 8.23 -2.59 18.82
CA ILE A 82 7.34 -3.76 18.81
C ILE A 82 7.54 -4.45 17.47
N PRO A 83 8.41 -5.47 17.41
CA PRO A 83 8.60 -6.25 16.18
C PRO A 83 7.29 -6.86 15.70
N ILE A 84 7.21 -7.10 14.39
CA ILE A 84 6.10 -7.82 13.77
C ILE A 84 5.85 -9.16 14.48
N GLY A 85 4.58 -9.50 14.70
CA GLY A 85 4.14 -10.69 15.40
C GLY A 85 4.24 -10.62 16.93
N ARG A 86 4.43 -9.42 17.47
CA ARG A 86 4.50 -9.16 18.91
C ARG A 86 3.47 -8.15 19.40
N SER A 87 3.23 -8.20 20.71
CA SER A 87 2.32 -7.32 21.43
C SER A 87 3.02 -6.74 22.65
N SER A 88 2.73 -5.48 22.98
CA SER A 88 3.10 -4.88 24.26
C SER A 88 1.88 -4.23 24.92
N ASP A 89 1.74 -4.40 26.23
CA ASP A 89 0.71 -3.76 27.02
C ASP A 89 1.17 -2.37 27.49
N LEU A 90 0.36 -1.35 27.20
CA LEU A 90 0.50 -0.01 27.76
C LEU A 90 -0.31 0.07 29.07
N THR A 91 0.40 0.28 30.17
CA THR A 91 -0.19 0.38 31.51
C THR A 91 -0.06 1.78 32.08
N LYS A 92 -0.96 2.13 33.02
CA LYS A 92 -0.94 3.39 33.74
C LYS A 92 -0.83 3.14 35.24
N ASP A 93 0.25 3.59 35.85
CA ASP A 93 0.47 3.58 37.29
C ASP A 93 -0.05 4.89 37.91
N THR A 94 -1.23 4.81 38.52
CA THR A 94 -1.87 5.93 39.22
C THR A 94 -1.41 6.11 40.66
N SER A 95 -0.53 5.23 41.17
CA SER A 95 0.05 5.40 42.51
C SER A 95 1.08 6.53 42.57
N LYS A 96 1.60 6.95 41.41
CA LYS A 96 2.55 8.06 41.24
C LYS A 96 1.83 9.34 40.79
N ARG A 97 2.41 10.50 41.14
CA ARG A 97 1.93 11.83 40.71
C ARG A 97 3.09 12.63 40.08
N PRO A 98 3.03 12.97 38.78
CA PRO A 98 1.98 12.58 37.82
C PRO A 98 1.93 11.06 37.58
N PRO A 99 0.80 10.52 37.07
CA PRO A 99 0.70 9.11 36.71
C PRO A 99 1.80 8.72 35.70
N VAL A 100 2.38 7.54 35.89
CA VAL A 100 3.45 7.04 35.01
C VAL A 100 2.88 6.00 34.07
N TYR A 101 3.20 6.12 32.78
CA TYR A 101 2.82 5.14 31.77
C TYR A 101 4.01 4.25 31.45
N ASN A 102 3.78 2.96 31.24
CA ASN A 102 4.85 2.03 30.91
C ASN A 102 4.37 1.00 29.88
N PHE A 103 5.25 0.69 28.94
CA PHE A 103 5.10 -0.46 28.05
C PHE A 103 5.72 -1.69 28.69
N SER A 104 5.02 -2.82 28.62
CA SER A 104 5.61 -4.12 28.92
C SER A 104 6.67 -4.53 27.88
N SER A 105 7.51 -5.50 28.19
CA SER A 105 8.40 -6.09 27.18
C SER A 105 7.58 -6.80 26.08
N PRO A 106 7.87 -6.58 24.78
CA PRO A 106 7.11 -7.19 23.70
C PRO A 106 7.10 -8.73 23.74
N ALA A 107 5.91 -9.31 23.87
CA ALA A 107 5.68 -10.75 23.88
C ALA A 107 5.17 -11.24 22.53
N SER A 108 5.52 -12.47 22.14
CA SER A 108 5.03 -13.06 20.90
C SER A 108 3.53 -13.37 20.98
N ILE A 109 2.81 -13.14 19.89
CA ILE A 109 1.38 -13.44 19.77
C ILE A 109 1.07 -14.39 18.59
N GLY A 110 2.08 -14.96 17.95
CA GLY A 110 1.93 -15.97 16.88
C GLY A 110 1.30 -15.46 15.56
N GLY A 111 1.20 -14.14 15.37
CA GLY A 111 0.62 -13.52 14.17
C GLY A 111 1.62 -12.72 13.33
N THR A 112 1.11 -12.01 12.32
CA THR A 112 1.89 -11.17 11.38
C THR A 112 1.76 -9.67 11.66
N GLN A 113 1.13 -9.29 12.77
CA GLN A 113 0.86 -7.89 13.10
C GLN A 113 1.61 -7.48 14.36
N ALA A 114 1.90 -6.19 14.48
CA ALA A 114 2.45 -5.59 15.69
C ALA A 114 1.34 -4.81 16.37
N ARG A 115 1.14 -5.00 17.69
CA ARG A 115 0.06 -4.30 18.39
C ARG A 115 0.43 -3.80 19.76
N VAL A 116 -0.28 -2.77 20.19
CA VAL A 116 -0.29 -2.30 21.57
C VAL A 116 -1.64 -2.66 22.18
N MET A 117 -1.64 -3.30 23.35
CA MET A 117 -2.85 -3.47 24.15
C MET A 117 -2.99 -2.32 25.13
N ASN A 118 -4.10 -1.60 25.10
CA ASN A 118 -4.40 -0.61 26.11
C ASN A 118 -4.82 -1.32 27.41
N ARG A 119 -4.08 -1.11 28.50
CA ARG A 119 -4.36 -1.60 29.85
C ARG A 119 -4.30 -0.45 30.87
N THR A 120 -4.69 0.75 30.45
CA THR A 120 -4.57 1.96 31.25
C THR A 120 -5.78 2.25 32.14
N LYS A 121 -6.84 1.42 32.08
CA LYS A 121 -8.14 1.63 32.75
C LYS A 121 -8.88 2.87 32.25
N GLY A 122 -8.65 3.24 31.00
CA GLY A 122 -9.30 4.38 30.33
C GLY A 122 -8.93 4.43 28.85
N GLN A 123 -9.49 5.40 28.12
CA GLN A 123 -9.11 5.64 26.73
C GLN A 123 -7.73 6.32 26.64
N VAL A 124 -6.98 5.96 25.61
CA VAL A 124 -5.68 6.56 25.31
C VAL A 124 -5.45 6.60 23.80
N ASP A 125 -4.77 7.63 23.32
CA ASP A 125 -4.34 7.69 21.93
C ASP A 125 -3.02 6.90 21.79
N ILE A 126 -2.93 6.05 20.77
CA ILE A 126 -1.76 5.20 20.51
C ILE A 126 -1.16 5.59 19.18
N GLY A 127 0.11 6.01 19.19
CA GLY A 127 0.85 6.31 17.96
C GLY A 127 1.53 5.06 17.41
N ALA A 128 1.58 4.95 16.09
CA ALA A 128 2.36 3.97 15.35
C ALA A 128 3.47 4.68 14.57
N GLY A 129 4.62 4.03 14.44
CA GLY A 129 5.78 4.66 13.84
C GLY A 129 7.02 3.78 13.87
N PHE A 130 8.17 4.42 13.73
CA PHE A 130 9.46 3.72 13.68
C PHE A 130 10.49 4.35 14.63
N VAL A 131 11.44 3.52 15.06
CA VAL A 131 12.52 3.91 15.96
C VAL A 131 13.83 4.04 15.19
N THR A 132 14.43 5.22 15.26
CA THR A 132 15.79 5.48 14.75
C THR A 132 16.79 5.39 15.89
N ASN A 133 18.00 4.87 15.61
CA ASN A 133 19.12 4.80 16.56
C ASN A 133 18.80 4.05 17.87
N GLN A 134 18.07 2.93 17.80
CA GLN A 134 17.69 2.16 18.99
C GLN A 134 18.92 1.77 19.84
N GLY A 135 18.83 2.00 21.14
CA GLY A 135 19.87 1.74 22.13
C GLY A 135 20.97 2.79 22.18
N GLN A 136 20.84 3.90 21.44
CA GLN A 136 21.83 4.98 21.38
C GLN A 136 21.32 6.24 22.09
N ALA A 137 22.24 7.17 22.40
CA ALA A 137 21.89 8.42 23.10
C ALA A 137 20.95 9.34 22.31
N ASN A 138 20.91 9.18 20.98
CA ASN A 138 20.04 9.91 20.05
C ASN A 138 18.91 9.01 19.51
N GLU A 139 18.49 8.00 20.27
CA GLU A 139 17.30 7.22 19.97
C GLU A 139 16.08 8.13 19.89
N ALA A 140 15.28 7.97 18.83
CA ALA A 140 14.06 8.74 18.65
C ALA A 140 12.94 7.86 18.08
N PHE A 141 11.74 8.10 18.58
CA PHE A 141 10.51 7.55 18.00
C PHE A 141 9.88 8.56 17.06
N ASN A 142 9.58 8.13 15.85
CA ASN A 142 8.99 8.95 14.80
C ASN A 142 7.55 8.47 14.56
N PRO A 143 6.53 9.13 15.14
CA PRO A 143 5.14 8.78 14.89
C PRO A 143 4.78 9.13 13.44
N VAL A 144 4.04 8.24 12.79
CA VAL A 144 3.56 8.43 11.41
C VAL A 144 2.05 8.21 11.30
N LEU A 145 1.46 7.44 12.22
CA LEU A 145 0.01 7.28 12.37
C LEU A 145 -0.41 7.44 13.83
N VAL A 146 -1.68 7.73 14.06
CA VAL A 146 -2.30 7.66 15.39
C VAL A 146 -3.63 6.90 15.33
N CYS A 147 -3.83 6.02 16.31
CA CYS A 147 -5.10 5.40 16.64
C CYS A 147 -5.70 6.20 17.80
N PRO A 148 -6.65 7.12 17.56
CA PRO A 148 -7.23 7.93 18.62
C PRO A 148 -8.19 7.11 19.50
N GLN A 149 -8.28 7.49 20.77
CA GLN A 149 -9.31 7.03 21.72
C GLN A 149 -9.42 5.50 21.86
N VAL A 150 -8.29 4.79 21.82
CA VAL A 150 -8.27 3.33 21.95
C VAL A 150 -8.85 2.95 23.32
N PRO A 151 -9.96 2.19 23.38
CA PRO A 151 -10.60 1.84 24.64
C PRO A 151 -9.70 0.94 25.51
N ASP A 152 -9.98 0.92 26.82
CA ASP A 152 -9.30 -0.02 27.71
C ASP A 152 -9.54 -1.48 27.25
N VAL A 153 -8.55 -2.34 27.45
CA VAL A 153 -8.56 -3.76 27.04
C VAL A 153 -8.60 -3.97 25.52
N SER A 154 -8.53 -2.89 24.72
CA SER A 154 -8.53 -2.97 23.25
C SER A 154 -7.13 -2.92 22.66
N SER A 155 -6.97 -3.48 21.46
CA SER A 155 -5.71 -3.43 20.71
C SER A 155 -5.71 -2.28 19.71
N ALA A 156 -4.57 -1.60 19.59
CA ALA A 156 -4.23 -0.78 18.43
C ALA A 156 -3.12 -1.47 17.64
N TYR A 157 -3.32 -1.62 16.34
CA TYR A 157 -2.29 -2.13 15.44
C TYR A 157 -1.32 -1.00 15.12
N VAL A 158 -0.03 -1.31 15.25
CA VAL A 158 1.07 -0.34 15.06
C VAL A 158 1.98 -0.73 13.91
N ASP A 159 1.73 -1.87 13.26
CA ASP A 159 2.24 -2.10 11.92
C ASP A 159 1.70 -1.05 10.94
N TYR A 160 2.57 -0.57 10.06
CA TYR A 160 2.22 0.41 9.04
C TYR A 160 2.94 0.10 7.72
N ASP A 161 2.31 0.48 6.61
CA ASP A 161 2.93 0.40 5.29
C ASP A 161 4.01 1.48 5.16
N ALA A 162 5.24 1.09 4.80
CA ALA A 162 6.36 2.01 4.60
C ALA A 162 6.24 2.84 3.29
N HIS A 163 5.02 3.05 2.80
CA HIS A 163 4.73 3.82 1.60
C HIS A 163 4.72 5.31 1.94
N LEU A 164 5.77 5.99 1.53
CA LEU A 164 5.95 7.42 1.73
C LEU A 164 5.31 8.19 0.57
N TYR A 165 4.52 9.21 0.89
CA TYR A 165 3.91 10.13 -0.06
C TYR A 165 4.45 11.55 0.14
N ILE A 166 4.62 12.28 -0.96
CA ILE A 166 5.10 13.66 -0.99
C ILE A 166 4.11 14.50 -1.79
N TRP A 167 3.66 15.59 -1.19
CA TRP A 167 2.87 16.64 -1.86
C TRP A 167 3.57 17.98 -1.77
N ALA A 168 3.20 18.90 -2.66
CA ALA A 168 3.52 20.31 -2.49
C ALA A 168 2.31 21.09 -2.00
N SER A 169 2.60 22.11 -1.19
CA SER A 169 1.66 23.18 -0.82
C SER A 169 0.38 22.69 -0.13
N LEU A 170 0.49 21.64 0.69
CA LEU A 170 -0.57 21.33 1.66
C LEU A 170 -0.41 22.23 2.88
N ASP A 171 -1.53 22.70 3.42
CA ASP A 171 -1.58 23.57 4.60
C ASP A 171 -1.63 22.75 5.89
N TYR A 172 -0.58 21.96 6.12
CA TYR A 172 -0.38 21.16 7.34
C TYR A 172 0.90 21.56 8.05
N THR A 173 0.93 21.48 9.38
CA THR A 173 2.17 21.59 10.17
C THR A 173 2.81 20.24 10.41
N GLU A 174 4.12 20.21 10.72
CA GLU A 174 4.80 18.96 11.06
C GLU A 174 4.14 18.32 12.29
N SER A 175 3.86 17.02 12.20
CA SER A 175 3.14 16.22 13.20
C SER A 175 1.62 16.47 13.29
N GLU A 176 1.02 17.28 12.41
CA GLU A 176 -0.43 17.44 12.34
C GLU A 176 -1.11 16.19 11.75
N MET A 177 -2.25 15.81 12.32
CA MET A 177 -3.11 14.76 11.75
C MET A 177 -3.66 15.16 10.37
N LEU A 178 -3.53 14.26 9.40
CA LEU A 178 -4.07 14.45 8.06
C LEU A 178 -5.56 14.15 8.02
N ASP A 179 -6.28 14.85 7.15
CA ASP A 179 -7.65 14.52 6.78
C ASP A 179 -7.72 13.69 5.48
N ASP A 180 -8.90 13.19 5.14
CA ASP A 180 -9.14 12.33 3.98
C ASP A 180 -8.96 13.04 2.62
N SER A 181 -8.80 14.37 2.61
CA SER A 181 -8.60 15.13 1.37
C SER A 181 -7.31 14.76 0.65
N VAL A 182 -6.31 14.26 1.38
CA VAL A 182 -5.04 13.78 0.82
C VAL A 182 -5.24 12.58 -0.11
N LEU A 183 -6.29 11.78 0.09
CA LEU A 183 -6.63 10.64 -0.79
C LEU A 183 -7.11 11.09 -2.18
N SER A 184 -7.68 12.29 -2.26
CA SER A 184 -8.10 12.91 -3.52
C SER A 184 -7.04 13.81 -4.15
N THR A 185 -5.93 14.04 -3.44
CA THR A 185 -4.86 14.94 -3.86
C THR A 185 -3.71 14.13 -4.46
N THR A 186 -3.42 14.36 -5.74
CA THR A 186 -2.31 13.67 -6.43
C THR A 186 -0.97 13.98 -5.75
N SER A 187 -0.26 12.93 -5.32
CA SER A 187 1.12 13.02 -4.85
C SER A 187 2.06 13.47 -5.97
N LEU A 188 3.07 14.26 -5.64
CA LEU A 188 4.16 14.55 -6.56
C LEU A 188 5.09 13.36 -6.72
N TRP A 189 5.23 12.59 -5.65
CA TRP A 189 5.97 11.34 -5.61
C TRP A 189 5.43 10.48 -4.49
N ASP A 190 5.44 9.17 -4.70
CA ASP A 190 5.22 8.20 -3.67
C ASP A 190 6.06 6.94 -3.93
N GLY A 191 6.38 6.22 -2.87
CA GLY A 191 7.19 5.01 -2.97
C GLY A 191 7.26 4.21 -1.68
N ASP A 192 7.28 2.88 -1.84
CA ASP A 192 7.45 1.95 -0.73
C ASP A 192 8.94 1.85 -0.35
N LEU A 193 9.29 2.49 0.77
CA LEU A 193 10.67 2.55 1.24
C LEU A 193 11.25 1.17 1.52
N ALA A 194 10.43 0.20 1.94
CA ALA A 194 10.88 -1.17 2.22
C ALA A 194 11.28 -1.92 0.94
N LYS A 195 10.65 -1.59 -0.19
CA LYS A 195 10.90 -2.24 -1.50
C LYS A 195 12.00 -1.55 -2.31
N LEU A 196 12.29 -0.27 -2.07
CA LEU A 196 13.35 0.43 -2.78
C LEU A 196 14.72 -0.19 -2.49
N THR A 197 15.58 -0.32 -3.51
CA THR A 197 16.94 -0.85 -3.33
C THR A 197 17.90 0.23 -2.82
N GLY A 198 18.94 -0.17 -2.08
CA GLY A 198 19.98 0.74 -1.59
C GLY A 198 19.68 1.37 -0.22
N LYS A 199 20.72 1.97 0.37
CA LYS A 199 20.65 2.64 1.68
C LYS A 199 20.31 4.13 1.59
N GLN A 200 20.50 4.73 0.42
CA GLN A 200 20.20 6.14 0.18
C GLN A 200 19.08 6.26 -0.84
N ILE A 201 18.02 6.97 -0.48
CA ILE A 201 16.87 7.25 -1.33
C ILE A 201 16.98 8.72 -1.75
N SER A 202 17.34 8.98 -3.00
CA SER A 202 17.53 10.34 -3.51
C SER A 202 16.27 10.86 -4.18
N ILE A 203 15.70 11.93 -3.64
CA ILE A 203 14.51 12.59 -4.15
C ILE A 203 14.88 14.03 -4.54
N LYS A 204 14.72 14.35 -5.81
CA LYS A 204 15.08 15.64 -6.41
C LYS A 204 13.82 16.41 -6.75
N VAL A 205 13.76 17.65 -6.28
CA VAL A 205 12.63 18.55 -6.50
C VAL A 205 13.07 19.65 -7.44
N SER A 206 12.30 19.88 -8.50
CA SER A 206 12.59 20.91 -9.50
C SER A 206 11.29 21.46 -10.09
N ARG A 207 11.38 22.45 -10.98
CA ARG A 207 10.25 22.89 -11.79
C ARG A 207 10.49 22.54 -13.26
N ASP A 208 9.50 21.90 -13.88
CA ASP A 208 9.42 21.76 -15.34
C ASP A 208 8.29 22.66 -15.85
N LYS A 209 8.63 23.60 -16.72
CA LYS A 209 7.69 24.61 -17.28
C LYS A 209 6.84 25.31 -16.21
N GLY A 210 7.44 25.60 -15.05
CA GLY A 210 6.80 26.27 -13.92
C GLY A 210 6.06 25.35 -12.94
N VAL A 211 5.83 24.08 -13.30
CA VAL A 211 5.17 23.07 -12.45
C VAL A 211 6.20 22.36 -11.59
N VAL A 212 5.93 22.21 -10.29
CA VAL A 212 6.81 21.46 -9.39
C VAL A 212 6.75 19.98 -9.76
N VAL A 213 7.92 19.38 -9.96
CA VAL A 213 8.10 17.96 -10.24
C VAL A 213 9.08 17.35 -9.24
N VAL A 214 8.80 16.11 -8.84
CA VAL A 214 9.64 15.34 -7.93
C VAL A 214 10.11 14.09 -8.66
N ASP A 215 11.43 13.96 -8.78
CA ASP A 215 12.11 12.80 -9.36
C ASP A 215 12.74 11.98 -8.23
N GLY A 216 12.47 10.69 -8.19
CA GLY A 216 12.94 9.80 -7.14
C GLY A 216 12.92 8.34 -7.60
N PRO A 217 13.63 7.45 -6.89
CA PRO A 217 13.72 6.06 -7.28
C PRO A 217 12.32 5.42 -7.27
N LYS A 218 12.02 4.70 -8.34
CA LYS A 218 10.84 3.84 -8.47
C LYS A 218 11.28 2.40 -8.32
N ILE A 219 10.37 1.52 -7.91
CA ILE A 219 10.65 0.08 -7.71
C ILE A 219 10.96 -0.56 -9.07
N GLY A 220 12.25 -0.55 -9.47
CA GLY A 220 12.81 -1.14 -10.70
C GLY A 220 12.42 -0.41 -12.00
N GLY A 221 13.33 0.12 -12.83
CA GLY A 221 14.79 0.06 -12.78
C GLY A 221 15.50 0.97 -13.79
N VAL A 222 16.84 0.90 -13.69
CA VAL A 222 17.89 1.43 -14.58
C VAL A 222 18.00 2.95 -14.69
N ALA A 223 19.21 3.45 -14.40
CA ALA A 223 19.60 4.83 -14.58
C ALA A 223 19.19 5.36 -15.97
N GLN A 224 18.44 6.47 -15.99
CA GLN A 224 18.22 7.24 -17.20
C GLN A 224 19.58 7.74 -17.72
N ALA A 225 20.05 7.11 -18.80
CA ALA A 225 20.85 7.83 -19.78
C ALA A 225 19.92 8.82 -20.50
N GLU A 226 20.49 9.99 -20.80
CA GLU A 226 19.81 11.19 -21.28
C GLU A 226 18.88 10.95 -22.47
N SER A 227 17.83 11.77 -22.53
CA SER A 227 16.81 11.77 -23.57
C SER A 227 17.39 11.96 -24.97
N PHE A 228 17.03 11.08 -25.89
CA PHE A 228 16.88 11.44 -27.29
C PHE A 228 15.51 10.98 -27.78
N LEU A 229 14.80 11.92 -28.40
CA LEU A 229 13.48 11.78 -29.01
C LEU A 229 13.49 10.65 -30.06
N PRO A 230 12.47 9.77 -30.14
CA PRO A 230 12.28 8.95 -31.31
C PRO A 230 11.38 9.70 -32.31
N THR A 231 12.00 10.07 -33.43
CA THR A 231 11.33 10.25 -34.72
C THR A 231 10.83 8.90 -35.21
N ASP A 232 9.68 8.91 -35.89
CA ASP A 232 9.06 7.75 -36.52
C ASP A 232 9.98 6.99 -37.50
N ASP A 233 9.66 5.70 -37.60
CA ASP A 233 9.92 4.73 -38.66
C ASP A 233 11.26 3.98 -38.78
N ALA A 234 11.03 2.68 -39.08
CA ALA A 234 11.89 1.66 -39.68
C ALA A 234 12.81 0.81 -38.78
N ALA A 235 12.32 -0.41 -38.57
CA ALA A 235 13.00 -1.68 -38.33
C ALA A 235 14.54 -1.72 -38.35
N ALA A 236 15.12 -2.25 -37.26
CA ALA A 236 16.29 -3.13 -37.30
C ALA A 236 16.30 -4.05 -36.08
N GLN A 237 16.51 -5.35 -36.33
CA GLN A 237 16.70 -6.41 -35.35
C GLN A 237 17.94 -6.17 -34.48
N GLY A 238 17.87 -6.58 -33.21
CA GLY A 238 19.05 -6.91 -32.40
C GLY A 238 18.95 -6.54 -30.92
N ASP A 239 18.19 -7.31 -30.13
CA ASP A 239 18.67 -8.09 -28.97
C ASP A 239 17.42 -8.75 -28.32
N GLY A 240 17.10 -9.97 -28.76
CA GLY A 240 15.76 -10.54 -28.67
C GLY A 240 15.41 -11.13 -27.31
N SER A 241 14.91 -10.31 -26.37
CA SER A 241 13.93 -10.83 -25.41
C SER A 241 12.73 -11.32 -26.22
N ALA A 242 12.43 -12.62 -26.18
CA ALA A 242 11.30 -13.18 -26.88
C ALA A 242 10.02 -12.40 -26.52
N ALA A 243 9.29 -11.91 -27.51
CA ALA A 243 8.06 -11.17 -27.28
C ALA A 243 7.07 -12.08 -26.54
N LEU A 244 6.64 -11.65 -25.34
CA LEU A 244 5.62 -12.33 -24.54
C LEU A 244 4.33 -11.55 -24.70
N THR A 245 3.23 -12.23 -24.99
CA THR A 245 1.90 -11.65 -25.08
C THR A 245 1.00 -12.20 -23.98
N TYR A 246 0.10 -11.34 -23.51
CA TYR A 246 -1.03 -11.71 -22.67
C TYR A 246 -2.31 -11.33 -23.42
N LYS A 247 -3.34 -12.18 -23.32
CA LYS A 247 -4.59 -12.01 -24.03
C LYS A 247 -5.73 -12.20 -23.05
N ALA A 248 -6.71 -11.30 -23.08
CA ALA A 248 -7.90 -11.36 -22.26
C ALA A 248 -9.18 -11.20 -23.12
N GLU A 249 -10.17 -12.03 -22.85
CA GLU A 249 -11.55 -11.86 -23.33
C GLU A 249 -12.33 -11.06 -22.29
N LEU A 250 -12.78 -9.87 -22.67
CA LEU A 250 -13.47 -8.90 -21.84
C LEU A 250 -14.95 -8.85 -22.22
N ALA A 251 -15.84 -8.86 -21.22
CA ALA A 251 -17.27 -8.64 -21.41
C ALA A 251 -17.73 -7.36 -20.72
N PHE A 252 -18.56 -6.59 -21.42
CA PHE A 252 -19.12 -5.32 -20.96
C PHE A 252 -20.63 -5.38 -20.83
N ALA A 253 -21.22 -4.53 -19.99
CA ALA A 253 -22.66 -4.57 -19.72
C ALA A 253 -23.53 -4.27 -20.96
N THR A 254 -23.03 -3.44 -21.90
CA THR A 254 -23.72 -3.15 -23.17
C THR A 254 -22.72 -2.96 -24.31
N PRO A 255 -23.12 -3.17 -25.59
CA PRO A 255 -22.24 -2.96 -26.74
C PRO A 255 -21.67 -1.54 -26.85
N SER A 256 -22.41 -0.51 -26.39
CA SER A 256 -21.95 0.88 -26.41
C SER A 256 -20.78 1.15 -25.47
N LEU A 257 -20.55 0.28 -24.48
CA LEU A 257 -19.49 0.42 -23.48
C LEU A 257 -18.20 -0.28 -23.88
N VAL A 258 -18.23 -1.16 -24.87
CA VAL A 258 -17.07 -1.95 -25.29
C VAL A 258 -15.91 -1.04 -25.73
N TYR A 259 -16.16 -0.11 -26.64
CA TYR A 259 -15.12 0.80 -27.13
C TYR A 259 -14.59 1.73 -26.03
N VAL A 260 -15.49 2.33 -25.24
CA VAL A 260 -15.13 3.28 -24.17
C VAL A 260 -14.35 2.59 -23.05
N GLY A 261 -14.79 1.39 -22.67
CA GLY A 261 -14.17 0.58 -21.63
C GLY A 261 -12.80 0.05 -22.03
N VAL A 262 -12.66 -0.51 -23.24
CA VAL A 262 -11.34 -0.94 -23.77
C VAL A 262 -10.39 0.24 -23.86
N LYS A 263 -10.85 1.41 -24.33
CA LYS A 263 -10.01 2.61 -24.39
C LYS A 263 -9.51 3.04 -23.01
N ALA A 264 -10.38 3.06 -22.00
CA ALA A 264 -10.00 3.42 -20.64
C ALA A 264 -8.97 2.45 -20.05
N ILE A 265 -9.13 1.15 -20.32
CA ILE A 265 -8.17 0.12 -19.92
C ILE A 265 -6.81 0.35 -20.59
N VAL A 266 -6.80 0.59 -21.91
CA VAL A 266 -5.58 0.87 -22.67
C VAL A 266 -4.90 2.13 -22.15
N GLU A 267 -5.64 3.21 -21.90
CA GLU A 267 -5.10 4.46 -21.34
C GLU A 267 -4.44 4.26 -19.97
N GLY A 268 -4.96 3.35 -19.14
CA GLY A 268 -4.36 3.00 -17.85
C GLY A 268 -3.09 2.13 -17.95
N LEU A 269 -2.98 1.33 -19.02
CA LEU A 269 -1.87 0.41 -19.25
C LEU A 269 -0.75 0.99 -20.14
N LEU A 270 -1.07 1.96 -21.00
CA LEU A 270 -0.09 2.60 -21.92
C LEU A 270 1.12 3.18 -21.18
N PRO A 271 0.98 3.88 -20.03
CA PRO A 271 2.14 4.41 -19.29
C PRO A 271 3.06 3.32 -18.72
N LYS A 272 2.59 2.07 -18.63
CA LYS A 272 3.36 0.92 -18.16
C LYS A 272 4.15 0.22 -19.28
N GLY A 273 4.08 0.72 -20.51
CA GLY A 273 4.90 0.25 -21.64
C GLY A 273 4.32 -0.93 -22.44
N TYR A 274 3.05 -1.27 -22.22
CA TYR A 274 2.34 -2.29 -22.99
C TYR A 274 2.01 -1.79 -24.40
N SER A 275 1.97 -2.71 -25.37
CA SER A 275 1.43 -2.46 -26.71
C SER A 275 0.17 -3.28 -26.93
N PHE A 276 -0.83 -2.75 -27.64
CA PHE A 276 -2.19 -3.31 -27.63
C PHE A 276 -2.69 -3.62 -29.03
N LYS A 277 -3.46 -4.70 -29.11
CA LYS A 277 -4.34 -5.02 -30.23
C LYS A 277 -5.69 -5.42 -29.66
N ALA A 278 -6.72 -4.63 -29.98
CA ALA A 278 -8.09 -4.92 -29.58
C ALA A 278 -8.88 -5.43 -30.78
N THR A 279 -9.62 -6.54 -30.61
CA THR A 279 -10.54 -7.07 -31.60
C THR A 279 -11.96 -7.01 -31.03
N THR A 280 -12.88 -6.39 -31.75
CA THR A 280 -14.30 -6.33 -31.37
C THR A 280 -15.17 -6.81 -32.53
N LYS A 281 -16.27 -7.50 -32.22
CA LYS A 281 -17.32 -7.80 -33.20
C LYS A 281 -18.39 -6.73 -33.08
N GLY A 282 -18.75 -6.08 -34.20
CA GLY A 282 -19.74 -5.00 -34.19
C GLY A 282 -21.06 -5.46 -33.57
N TYR A 283 -21.60 -4.66 -32.63
CA TYR A 283 -22.82 -4.90 -31.85
C TYR A 283 -22.75 -5.98 -30.76
N ASP A 284 -21.58 -6.54 -30.46
CA ASP A 284 -21.37 -7.49 -29.36
C ASP A 284 -21.04 -6.78 -28.04
N THR A 285 -21.21 -7.47 -26.91
CA THR A 285 -20.76 -7.04 -25.57
C THR A 285 -19.32 -7.42 -25.26
N ASP A 286 -18.71 -8.22 -26.13
CA ASP A 286 -17.40 -8.80 -25.90
C ASP A 286 -16.30 -8.06 -26.69
N ALA A 287 -15.11 -7.96 -26.09
CA ALA A 287 -13.88 -7.55 -26.73
C ALA A 287 -12.74 -8.51 -26.40
N GLU A 288 -11.84 -8.68 -27.34
CA GLU A 288 -10.59 -9.37 -27.13
C GLU A 288 -9.48 -8.34 -27.06
N LEU A 289 -8.71 -8.33 -25.97
CA LEU A 289 -7.55 -7.47 -25.79
C LEU A 289 -6.29 -8.32 -25.74
N GLU A 290 -5.46 -8.21 -26.76
CA GLU A 290 -4.14 -8.80 -26.84
C GLU A 290 -3.10 -7.72 -26.52
N VAL A 291 -2.21 -7.99 -25.58
CA VAL A 291 -1.16 -7.07 -25.13
C VAL A 291 0.21 -7.71 -25.28
N VAL A 292 1.13 -6.98 -25.92
CA VAL A 292 2.56 -7.32 -25.91
C VAL A 292 3.15 -6.76 -24.63
N LEU A 293 3.77 -7.65 -23.86
CA LEU A 293 4.32 -7.33 -22.55
C LEU A 293 5.68 -6.64 -22.68
N PRO A 294 5.94 -5.59 -21.90
CA PRO A 294 7.27 -5.01 -21.83
C PRO A 294 8.27 -6.01 -21.21
N PRO A 295 9.58 -5.82 -21.44
CA PRO A 295 10.60 -6.70 -20.87
C PRO A 295 10.45 -6.84 -19.35
N ASN A 296 10.60 -8.07 -18.83
CA ASN A 296 10.48 -8.42 -17.41
C ASN A 296 9.07 -8.39 -16.80
N VAL A 297 8.01 -8.19 -17.60
CA VAL A 297 6.63 -8.36 -17.13
C VAL A 297 6.14 -9.77 -17.48
N CYS A 298 5.69 -10.51 -16.48
CA CYS A 298 5.09 -11.83 -16.65
C CYS A 298 3.56 -11.73 -16.88
N CYS A 299 2.95 -12.82 -17.36
CA CYS A 299 1.51 -12.86 -17.62
C CYS A 299 0.66 -12.58 -16.37
N ASN A 300 1.10 -13.05 -15.19
CA ASN A 300 0.42 -12.74 -13.93
C ASN A 300 0.43 -11.25 -13.62
N GLN A 301 1.56 -10.57 -13.80
CA GLN A 301 1.65 -9.12 -13.55
C GLN A 301 0.80 -8.34 -14.57
N ALA A 302 0.77 -8.79 -15.82
CA ALA A 302 -0.10 -8.21 -16.85
C ALA A 302 -1.59 -8.34 -16.51
N GLU A 303 -2.00 -9.49 -15.98
CA GLU A 303 -3.38 -9.70 -15.53
C GLU A 303 -3.74 -8.80 -14.34
N LEU A 304 -2.87 -8.69 -13.33
CA LEU A 304 -3.09 -7.79 -12.19
C LEU A 304 -3.16 -6.33 -12.62
N ASP A 305 -2.30 -5.92 -13.56
CA ASP A 305 -2.32 -4.59 -14.12
C ASP A 305 -3.63 -4.33 -14.89
N LEU A 306 -4.11 -5.32 -15.66
CA LEU A 306 -5.37 -5.24 -16.39
C LEU A 306 -6.57 -5.12 -15.44
N ILE A 307 -6.61 -5.92 -14.37
CA ILE A 307 -7.64 -5.83 -13.32
C ILE A 307 -7.61 -4.45 -12.68
N GLY A 308 -6.43 -3.93 -12.33
CA GLY A 308 -6.28 -2.57 -11.80
C GLY A 308 -6.80 -1.49 -12.76
N ALA A 309 -6.55 -1.64 -14.06
CA ALA A 309 -7.06 -0.71 -15.07
C ALA A 309 -8.59 -0.80 -15.24
N ILE A 310 -9.16 -2.01 -15.14
CA ILE A 310 -10.62 -2.22 -15.12
C ILE A 310 -11.25 -1.55 -13.88
N ASP A 311 -10.63 -1.71 -12.72
CA ASP A 311 -11.17 -1.20 -11.45
C ASP A 311 -11.06 0.32 -11.30
N ALA A 312 -10.07 0.93 -11.95
CA ALA A 312 -9.94 2.38 -12.03
C ALA A 312 -11.09 3.06 -12.81
N SER A 313 -11.89 2.31 -13.56
CA SER A 313 -13.07 2.84 -14.25
C SER A 313 -14.14 3.29 -13.26
N LYS A 314 -14.43 4.60 -13.25
CA LYS A 314 -15.39 5.24 -12.33
C LYS A 314 -16.85 4.88 -12.61
N SER A 315 -17.15 4.25 -13.74
CA SER A 315 -18.51 3.83 -14.10
C SER A 315 -18.71 2.37 -13.74
N ILE A 316 -19.60 2.08 -12.79
CA ILE A 316 -19.99 0.70 -12.44
C ILE A 316 -20.54 -0.09 -13.64
N PHE A 317 -21.13 0.60 -14.62
CA PHE A 317 -21.61 0.00 -15.86
C PHE A 317 -20.51 -0.14 -16.92
N GLY A 318 -19.40 0.59 -16.78
CA GLY A 318 -18.26 0.56 -17.70
C GLY A 318 -17.12 -0.36 -17.28
N LYS A 319 -17.28 -1.15 -16.20
CA LYS A 319 -16.29 -2.17 -15.80
C LYS A 319 -16.42 -3.40 -16.69
N ALA A 320 -15.27 -3.90 -17.15
CA ALA A 320 -15.19 -5.14 -17.91
C ALA A 320 -15.11 -6.34 -16.97
N TYR A 321 -15.63 -7.49 -17.40
CA TYR A 321 -15.38 -8.78 -16.76
C TYR A 321 -14.42 -9.60 -17.61
N ILE A 322 -13.40 -10.20 -17.01
CA ILE A 322 -12.49 -11.11 -17.71
C ILE A 322 -13.17 -12.49 -17.77
N LYS A 323 -13.54 -12.94 -18.97
CA LYS A 323 -14.17 -14.24 -19.24
C LYS A 323 -13.14 -15.35 -19.42
N ALA A 324 -12.02 -15.00 -20.05
CA ALA A 324 -10.92 -15.90 -20.33
C ALA A 324 -9.62 -15.11 -20.44
N HIS A 325 -8.52 -15.80 -20.20
CA HIS A 325 -7.17 -15.26 -20.32
C HIS A 325 -6.20 -16.32 -20.86
N SER A 326 -5.15 -15.88 -21.54
CA SER A 326 -4.08 -16.74 -22.02
C SER A 326 -2.80 -15.93 -22.23
N GLY A 327 -1.66 -16.61 -22.30
CA GLY A 327 -0.37 -16.00 -22.61
C GLY A 327 0.36 -16.79 -23.67
N ALA A 328 1.23 -16.15 -24.44
CA ALA A 328 2.03 -16.83 -25.47
C ALA A 328 3.40 -16.18 -25.65
N ILE A 329 4.43 -16.99 -25.91
CA ILE A 329 5.81 -16.53 -26.15
C ILE A 329 6.16 -16.78 -27.63
N LEU A 330 6.75 -15.78 -28.28
CA LEU A 330 7.27 -15.90 -29.64
C LEU A 330 8.57 -16.72 -29.63
N LEU A 331 8.56 -17.90 -30.23
CA LEU A 331 9.74 -18.77 -30.32
C LEU A 331 10.62 -18.44 -31.53
N ALA A 332 10.00 -18.17 -32.68
CA ALA A 332 10.72 -17.94 -33.93
C ALA A 332 9.89 -17.10 -34.91
N THR A 333 10.59 -16.35 -35.77
CA THR A 333 9.99 -15.68 -36.93
C THR A 333 10.76 -16.07 -38.18
N ASP A 334 10.14 -16.86 -39.05
CA ASP A 334 10.76 -17.37 -40.27
C ASP A 334 9.99 -16.90 -41.50
N LYS A 335 10.61 -16.02 -42.31
CA LYS A 335 10.04 -15.51 -43.58
C LYS A 335 8.61 -14.93 -43.42
N GLY A 336 8.33 -14.27 -42.29
CA GLY A 336 7.02 -13.69 -41.97
C GLY A 336 6.06 -14.64 -41.26
N LEU A 337 6.39 -15.93 -41.10
CA LEU A 337 5.66 -16.85 -40.25
C LEU A 337 6.16 -16.74 -38.81
N GLN A 338 5.29 -16.36 -37.87
CA GLN A 338 5.59 -16.34 -36.45
C GLN A 338 5.13 -17.64 -35.79
N THR A 339 6.03 -18.29 -35.04
CA THR A 339 5.73 -19.48 -34.24
C THR A 339 5.64 -19.10 -32.77
N TRP A 340 4.46 -19.29 -32.18
CA TRP A 340 4.16 -18.97 -30.79
C TRP A 340 3.97 -20.24 -29.97
N THR A 341 4.24 -20.18 -28.67
CA THR A 341 3.92 -21.25 -27.72
C THR A 341 3.12 -20.70 -26.55
N ASP A 342 2.03 -21.37 -26.24
CA ASP A 342 1.14 -20.98 -25.14
C ASP A 342 1.84 -21.14 -23.79
N VAL A 343 1.63 -20.16 -22.92
CA VAL A 343 2.05 -20.18 -21.52
C VAL A 343 0.88 -20.66 -20.69
N ASN A 344 1.05 -21.81 -20.03
CA ASN A 344 0.04 -22.36 -19.14
C ASN A 344 -0.08 -21.47 -17.87
N PRO A 345 -1.27 -20.97 -17.49
CA PRO A 345 -1.46 -20.17 -16.28
C PRO A 345 -1.00 -20.86 -14.98
N ALA A 346 -0.95 -22.20 -14.97
CA ALA A 346 -0.44 -22.98 -13.83
C ALA A 346 1.08 -23.19 -13.84
N SER A 347 1.81 -22.67 -14.84
CA SER A 347 3.25 -22.88 -14.97
C SER A 347 4.08 -21.73 -14.40
N GLN A 348 5.30 -22.05 -13.99
CA GLN A 348 6.27 -21.07 -13.49
C GLN A 348 6.57 -19.93 -14.48
N GLN A 349 6.48 -20.21 -15.79
CA GLN A 349 6.67 -19.21 -16.83
C GLN A 349 5.58 -18.12 -16.80
N TRP A 350 4.36 -18.44 -16.35
CA TRP A 350 3.28 -17.45 -16.17
C TRP A 350 3.65 -16.37 -15.14
N PHE A 351 4.44 -16.77 -14.14
CA PHE A 351 4.88 -15.92 -13.02
C PHE A 351 6.27 -15.31 -13.22
N GLY A 352 6.91 -15.55 -14.37
CA GLY A 352 8.23 -14.98 -14.68
C GLY A 352 9.40 -15.70 -14.00
N VAL A 353 9.21 -16.94 -13.57
CA VAL A 353 10.28 -17.76 -12.97
C VAL A 353 11.01 -18.50 -14.10
N ASN A 354 12.34 -18.32 -14.17
CA ASN A 354 13.17 -18.96 -15.20
C ASN A 354 13.15 -20.49 -15.04
N PRO A 355 13.03 -21.26 -16.14
CA PRO A 355 13.16 -22.71 -16.08
C PRO A 355 14.63 -23.07 -15.75
N GLY A 356 14.88 -23.39 -14.48
CA GLY A 356 16.21 -23.71 -13.97
C GLY A 356 16.46 -23.25 -12.53
N ASP A 357 15.67 -22.30 -12.02
CA ASP A 357 15.65 -21.98 -10.58
C ASP A 357 14.78 -23.01 -9.85
N HIS A 358 15.37 -24.16 -9.55
CA HIS A 358 14.78 -25.15 -8.66
C HIS A 358 14.87 -24.65 -7.21
N GLY A 359 13.95 -23.77 -6.84
CA GLY A 359 13.36 -23.83 -5.50
C GLY A 359 12.19 -24.80 -5.58
N ASP A 360 12.20 -25.86 -4.76
CA ASP A 360 11.10 -26.82 -4.61
C ASP A 360 9.81 -26.11 -4.13
N GLY A 361 9.15 -25.42 -5.06
CA GLY A 361 7.80 -24.89 -4.95
C GLY A 361 6.83 -25.70 -5.79
N ALA A 362 7.07 -27.01 -5.93
CA ALA A 362 5.98 -27.91 -6.25
C ALA A 362 5.05 -27.93 -5.05
N ILE A 363 3.76 -27.76 -5.32
CA ILE A 363 2.66 -27.91 -4.37
C ILE A 363 2.69 -29.36 -3.83
N GLU A 364 3.53 -29.63 -2.83
CA GLU A 364 3.45 -30.82 -1.99
C GLU A 364 2.70 -30.47 -0.71
N GLY A 365 1.39 -30.39 -0.87
CA GLY A 365 0.45 -30.22 0.23
C GLY A 365 -0.99 -30.56 -0.12
N VAL A 366 -1.27 -31.12 -1.31
CA VAL A 366 -2.61 -31.62 -1.64
C VAL A 366 -2.51 -32.92 -2.44
N ALA A 367 -2.92 -34.00 -1.77
CA ALA A 367 -3.27 -35.33 -2.28
C ALA A 367 -2.15 -36.32 -2.62
N LYS A 368 -1.86 -37.22 -1.66
CA LYS A 368 -1.88 -38.68 -1.90
C LYS A 368 -1.97 -39.49 -0.60
N LYS A 369 -3.19 -39.68 -0.10
CA LYS A 369 -3.81 -41.02 0.05
C LYS A 369 -5.24 -40.87 0.54
N GLY A 370 -6.18 -41.06 -0.39
CA GLY A 370 -7.52 -41.46 -0.01
C GLY A 370 -7.51 -42.88 0.53
N ALA A 371 -8.28 -43.11 1.58
CA ALA A 371 -9.18 -44.24 1.68
C ALA A 371 -10.31 -43.85 2.63
N PRO A 372 -11.59 -43.99 2.24
CA PRO A 372 -12.68 -43.99 3.19
C PRO A 372 -12.59 -45.30 3.97
N ALA A 373 -12.48 -45.25 5.30
CA ALA A 373 -12.56 -46.45 6.11
C ALA A 373 -14.01 -46.94 6.13
N GLU A 374 -14.17 -48.17 5.67
CA GLU A 374 -15.39 -48.97 5.68
C GLU A 374 -16.04 -49.05 7.06
N VAL A 375 -17.37 -49.17 7.01
CA VAL A 375 -18.23 -49.71 8.04
C VAL A 375 -17.80 -51.15 8.37
N ALA A 376 -17.52 -51.44 9.64
CA ALA A 376 -17.59 -52.79 10.19
C ALA A 376 -18.07 -52.76 11.65
N ASN A 377 -19.21 -53.42 11.87
CA ASN A 377 -19.87 -53.72 13.14
C ASN A 377 -18.93 -54.36 14.18
N GLY A 378 -19.22 -54.15 15.47
CA GLY A 378 -18.87 -55.14 16.49
C GLY A 378 -18.79 -54.65 17.93
N ASN A 379 -19.95 -54.51 18.58
CA ASN A 379 -20.25 -54.79 19.99
C ASN A 379 -19.27 -54.45 21.15
N GLY A 380 -19.81 -53.75 22.15
CA GLY A 380 -19.66 -54.18 23.55
C GLY A 380 -19.64 -53.10 24.63
N ASN A 381 -20.83 -52.80 25.18
CA ASN A 381 -21.13 -52.43 26.58
C ASN A 381 -20.40 -51.23 27.22
N ALA A 382 -21.10 -50.13 27.48
CA ALA A 382 -22.00 -49.88 28.62
C ALA A 382 -21.27 -49.25 29.83
N ALA A 383 -21.61 -47.99 30.14
CA ALA A 383 -22.23 -47.60 31.41
C ALA A 383 -22.18 -46.06 31.64
N LYS A 384 -23.38 -45.51 31.91
CA LYS A 384 -23.74 -44.46 32.89
C LYS A 384 -23.27 -43.01 32.65
N GLU A 385 -24.21 -42.07 32.45
CA GLU A 385 -24.93 -41.26 33.48
C GLU A 385 -23.94 -40.40 34.28
N THR A 386 -24.06 -39.06 34.34
CA THR A 386 -25.15 -38.35 35.05
C THR A 386 -25.29 -36.89 34.61
N TYR A 387 -26.51 -36.38 34.79
CA TYR A 387 -27.00 -34.99 34.71
C TYR A 387 -26.50 -34.09 35.87
N GLU A 388 -26.54 -32.76 35.64
CA GLU A 388 -27.04 -31.65 36.51
C GLU A 388 -26.47 -30.35 35.90
N ASP A 389 -27.20 -29.55 35.11
CA ASP A 389 -28.31 -28.63 35.43
C ASP A 389 -28.01 -27.74 36.64
N ASP A 390 -27.65 -26.47 36.39
CA ASP A 390 -28.20 -25.36 37.19
C ASP A 390 -28.17 -24.02 36.46
N LYS A 391 -29.31 -23.34 36.56
CA LYS A 391 -29.70 -22.12 35.86
C LYS A 391 -29.47 -20.86 36.72
N ALA A 392 -29.44 -19.76 35.97
CA ALA A 392 -30.03 -18.44 36.29
C ALA A 392 -29.20 -17.42 37.07
N GLY A 393 -29.23 -16.18 36.55
CA GLY A 393 -28.86 -14.99 37.31
C GLY A 393 -28.48 -13.77 36.48
N ALA A 394 -29.31 -13.35 35.51
CA ALA A 394 -29.26 -11.97 35.03
C ALA A 394 -29.85 -11.03 36.09
N PRO A 395 -29.41 -9.77 36.11
CA PRO A 395 -30.40 -8.71 35.98
C PRO A 395 -30.03 -7.70 34.88
N ALA A 396 -31.09 -7.21 34.25
CA ALA A 396 -31.14 -6.09 33.33
C ALA A 396 -31.05 -4.75 34.09
N ASP A 397 -31.09 -3.67 33.31
CA ASP A 397 -31.18 -2.24 33.65
C ASP A 397 -29.79 -1.56 33.71
N ASP A 398 -29.48 -0.46 33.03
CA ASP A 398 -30.28 0.55 32.34
C ASP A 398 -29.52 1.07 31.10
N ILE A 399 -30.27 1.25 30.01
CA ILE A 399 -29.87 2.03 28.83
C ILE A 399 -30.10 3.50 29.18
N VAL A 400 -29.03 4.28 29.26
CA VAL A 400 -29.12 5.74 29.16
C VAL A 400 -28.40 6.17 27.89
N GLU A 401 -29.20 6.51 26.89
CA GLU A 401 -28.80 7.25 25.70
C GLU A 401 -28.12 8.56 26.10
N GLY A 402 -26.83 8.67 25.78
CA GLY A 402 -26.01 9.85 26.01
C GLY A 402 -25.40 10.36 24.71
N GLY A 403 -26.27 10.84 23.81
CA GLY A 403 -26.03 11.95 22.87
C GLY A 403 -24.73 11.98 22.05
N ASP A 404 -24.89 11.67 20.76
CA ASP A 404 -24.14 12.22 19.63
C ASP A 404 -23.70 13.68 19.88
N LYS A 405 -22.41 13.89 20.14
CA LYS A 405 -21.77 15.20 20.08
C LYS A 405 -20.35 15.06 19.55
N PHE A 406 -20.19 14.73 18.27
CA PHE A 406 -19.13 15.28 17.40
C PHE A 406 -19.50 15.05 15.93
N ARG A 407 -20.64 15.61 15.50
CA ARG A 407 -20.78 16.11 14.13
C ARG A 407 -20.46 17.60 14.17
N SER A 408 -19.68 18.06 13.19
CA SER A 408 -19.29 19.46 12.95
C SER A 408 -18.11 19.99 13.78
N ILE A 409 -16.89 19.70 13.33
CA ILE A 409 -15.80 20.68 13.34
C ILE A 409 -15.36 20.91 11.88
N ARG A 410 -15.83 22.04 11.34
CA ARG A 410 -15.35 22.77 10.14
C ARG A 410 -15.31 22.03 8.79
N ARG A 411 -16.48 21.86 8.16
CA ARG A 411 -16.64 22.15 6.71
C ARG A 411 -16.58 23.67 6.50
N GLY A 412 -15.38 24.24 6.57
CA GLY A 412 -15.12 25.60 6.12
C GLY A 412 -14.51 25.53 4.72
N GLY A 413 -15.33 25.75 3.69
CA GLY A 413 -14.87 25.75 2.31
C GLY A 413 -13.69 26.71 2.12
N ARG A 414 -12.55 26.16 1.69
CA ARG A 414 -11.40 26.97 1.25
C ARG A 414 -11.40 27.00 -0.28
N ARG A 415 -11.52 28.22 -0.80
CA ARG A 415 -11.50 28.52 -2.22
C ARG A 415 -10.14 28.19 -2.80
N ALA A 416 -10.13 27.53 -3.96
CA ALA A 416 -9.01 27.60 -4.88
C ALA A 416 -8.72 29.08 -5.18
N VAL A 417 -7.51 29.53 -4.86
CA VAL A 417 -7.06 30.87 -5.26
C VAL A 417 -6.68 30.76 -6.73
N GLY A 418 -7.57 31.28 -7.57
CA GLY A 418 -7.32 31.52 -8.97
C GLY A 418 -6.22 32.56 -9.15
N ASN A 419 -5.33 32.26 -10.07
CA ASN A 419 -4.31 33.11 -10.65
C ASN A 419 -4.91 34.44 -11.16
N PRO A 420 -4.42 35.64 -10.79
CA PRO A 420 -4.69 36.84 -11.57
C PRO A 420 -3.57 37.02 -12.60
N ALA A 421 -3.97 37.04 -13.86
CA ALA A 421 -3.16 37.49 -14.97
C ALA A 421 -2.73 38.96 -14.79
N ALA A 422 -1.44 39.24 -14.99
CA ALA A 422 -0.87 40.42 -15.65
C ALA A 422 0.62 40.17 -15.92
#